data_AF-A0A3A8YT20-F1
#
_entry.id   AF-A0A3A8YT20-F1
#
_cell.length_a   1.000
_cell.length_b   1.000
_cell.length_c   1.000
_cell.angle_alpha   90.00
_cell.angle_beta   90.00
_cell.angle_gamma   90.00
#
_symmetry.space_group_name_H-M   'P 1'
#
loop_
_entity.id
_entity.type
_entity.pdbx_description
1 polymer ?
#
loop_
_entity_poly.entity_id
_entity_poly.type
_entity_poly.pdbx_seq_one_letter_code
_entity_poly.pdbx_strand_id
1 'polypeptide(L)'
;MDLQPLYDVKGRLEQAAIAGTGLLAEDFRLSRAAEQLKPLAAASPVFGKIGAGLDQLLSAPAAERSGLLLDLLALADAVVYTQGKTGIEGELVPLPAGNGQYLELSYSQLRPLLEALTTTGGGRMEIVQSAWENHPEHFTDFRVLPAVVNGLGDSYGELAELNAKILKQMGPAPLSLLKEGFDPAGNKSMARRVEVVSALEGAGATPWLREILPQAKKDVRAAVLTALGEDPENVPLLLELVQTERGANREAALQALAGQDGEAVTGFWAAELDKKPVSALFLAKTEKDWAGDLIAAGLRAHLEKLLSHGDRVPEEEQTELSHWCQAVGKKTSPAMLDLWRWADERMELFDGLRNKKGNSIFAGVRLTDTLADCLRHTGPGPLRDHCLKLFDHRPEMTRYLHISFLAALLSLPAAEVFEKYGPYILTEEPTQDAGRKKTLNTVLLRALGDVWWYPQVGQYRVYGGLSTAEPLDIRWIERLTRAVCTDVPRRAGASPFAYYWEDVPEFDRTLMRLVDPENETSRKLLIPYLRRRLEETGQSYTYSRWLFRLGGSPRGLLGKALAKRPNDNRSYAVWQLMYDAWQALGTEESIALLEEVLTEGAFQKQAAPLIQKAIPWTVEQLRAGNDFPSNIDWTKL
;
A
#
# COMPACT_ATOMS: atom_id res chain seq x y z
N MET A 1 4.89 -57.59 -6.63
CA MET A 1 3.67 -58.01 -5.93
C MET A 1 2.68 -56.88 -6.08
N ASP A 2 1.49 -57.15 -6.60
CA ASP A 2 0.43 -56.14 -6.69
C ASP A 2 -0.15 -55.92 -5.29
N LEU A 3 -0.05 -54.68 -4.79
CA LEU A 3 -0.53 -54.30 -3.45
C LEU A 3 -1.89 -53.58 -3.51
N GLN A 4 -2.51 -53.48 -4.69
CA GLN A 4 -3.83 -52.85 -4.84
C GLN A 4 -4.88 -53.43 -3.87
N PRO A 5 -4.96 -54.75 -3.62
CA PRO A 5 -5.91 -55.30 -2.65
C PRO A 5 -5.70 -54.79 -1.21
N LEU A 6 -4.45 -54.48 -0.82
CA LEU A 6 -4.15 -53.88 0.49
C LEU A 6 -4.62 -52.43 0.55
N TYR A 7 -4.40 -51.65 -0.51
CA TYR A 7 -4.86 -50.26 -0.58
C TYR A 7 -6.39 -50.16 -0.59
N ASP A 8 -7.07 -51.08 -1.28
CA ASP A 8 -8.53 -51.16 -1.32
C ASP A 8 -9.10 -51.48 0.08
N VAL A 9 -8.46 -52.39 0.82
CA VAL A 9 -8.81 -52.68 2.23
C VAL A 9 -8.63 -51.43 3.10
N LYS A 10 -7.46 -50.77 3.06
CA LYS A 10 -7.21 -49.55 3.83
C LYS A 10 -8.26 -48.47 3.54
N GLY A 11 -8.51 -48.18 2.26
CA GLY A 11 -9.49 -47.17 1.86
C GLY A 11 -10.92 -47.49 2.32
N ARG A 12 -11.30 -48.77 2.40
CA ARG A 12 -12.60 -49.18 2.94
C ARG A 12 -12.68 -49.05 4.45
N LEU A 13 -11.61 -49.39 5.18
CA LEU A 13 -11.56 -49.22 6.63
C LEU A 13 -11.61 -47.73 7.03
N GLU A 14 -10.93 -46.85 6.29
CA GLU A 14 -11.04 -45.39 6.48
C GLU A 14 -12.46 -44.88 6.25
N GLN A 15 -13.12 -45.35 5.18
CA GLN A 15 -14.51 -45.00 4.90
C GLN A 15 -15.47 -45.49 5.98
N ALA A 16 -15.27 -46.71 6.50
CA ALA A 16 -16.05 -47.24 7.61
C ALA A 16 -15.83 -46.47 8.91
N ALA A 17 -14.61 -45.96 9.15
CA ALA A 17 -14.31 -45.13 10.32
C ALA A 17 -15.03 -43.78 10.26
N ILE A 18 -15.18 -43.21 9.06
CA ILE A 18 -15.90 -41.95 8.84
C ILE A 18 -17.42 -42.16 8.88
N ALA A 19 -17.94 -43.22 8.23
CA ALA A 19 -19.38 -43.48 8.11
C ALA A 19 -20.00 -44.08 9.38
N GLY A 20 -19.17 -44.67 10.26
CA GLY A 20 -19.59 -45.35 11.48
C GLY A 20 -19.81 -46.86 11.28
N THR A 21 -19.51 -47.63 12.32
CA THR A 21 -19.50 -49.11 12.29
C THR A 21 -20.88 -49.77 12.18
N GLY A 22 -21.96 -48.98 12.27
CA GLY A 22 -23.34 -49.46 12.13
C GLY A 22 -23.67 -49.98 10.73
N LEU A 23 -22.95 -49.50 9.70
CA LEU A 23 -23.18 -49.87 8.29
C LEU A 23 -22.27 -51.00 7.79
N LEU A 24 -21.35 -51.51 8.62
CA LEU A 24 -20.38 -52.53 8.23
C LEU A 24 -21.02 -53.84 7.75
N ALA A 25 -22.17 -54.22 8.31
CA ALA A 25 -22.90 -55.42 7.91
C ALA A 25 -23.46 -55.34 6.48
N GLU A 26 -23.62 -54.12 5.94
CA GLU A 26 -24.16 -53.83 4.62
C GLU A 26 -23.06 -53.41 3.63
N ASP A 27 -21.80 -53.26 4.08
CA ASP A 27 -20.67 -52.90 3.22
C ASP A 27 -20.12 -54.10 2.45
N PHE A 28 -20.85 -54.47 1.39
CA PHE A 28 -20.42 -55.50 0.43
C PHE A 28 -19.03 -55.21 -0.18
N ARG A 29 -18.61 -53.94 -0.22
CA ARG A 29 -17.33 -53.55 -0.82
C ARG A 29 -16.17 -53.88 0.11
N LEU A 30 -16.35 -53.78 1.42
CA LEU A 30 -15.36 -54.26 2.40
C LEU A 30 -15.25 -55.79 2.35
N SER A 31 -16.36 -56.52 2.28
CA SER A 31 -16.34 -57.97 2.10
C SER A 31 -15.63 -58.39 0.81
N ARG A 32 -15.85 -57.65 -0.29
CA ARG A 32 -15.15 -57.88 -1.55
C ARG A 32 -13.65 -57.60 -1.44
N ALA A 33 -13.25 -56.53 -0.75
CA ALA A 33 -11.85 -56.20 -0.52
C ALA A 33 -11.16 -57.29 0.34
N ALA A 34 -11.86 -57.84 1.34
CA ALA A 34 -11.38 -58.97 2.14
C ALA A 34 -11.14 -60.23 1.28
N GLU A 35 -12.05 -60.55 0.37
CA GLU A 35 -11.86 -61.66 -0.58
C GLU A 35 -10.65 -61.43 -1.50
N GLN A 36 -10.48 -60.21 -2.01
CA GLN A 36 -9.36 -59.84 -2.87
C GLN A 36 -8.02 -59.85 -2.14
N LEU A 37 -8.00 -59.71 -0.81
CA LEU A 37 -6.79 -59.78 0.01
C LEU A 37 -6.29 -61.22 0.23
N LYS A 38 -7.14 -62.25 0.07
CA LYS A 38 -6.79 -63.67 0.36
C LYS A 38 -5.49 -64.16 -0.31
N PRO A 39 -5.20 -63.85 -1.59
CA PRO A 39 -3.93 -64.25 -2.21
C PRO A 39 -2.70 -63.62 -1.51
N LEU A 40 -2.80 -62.36 -1.08
CA LEU A 40 -1.74 -61.69 -0.32
C LEU A 40 -1.63 -62.26 1.10
N ALA A 41 -2.76 -62.55 1.73
CA ALA A 41 -2.83 -63.16 3.06
C ALA A 41 -2.15 -64.55 3.10
N ALA A 42 -2.32 -65.35 2.04
CA ALA A 42 -1.63 -66.63 1.90
C ALA A 42 -0.12 -66.47 1.63
N ALA A 43 0.28 -65.37 1.00
CA ALA A 43 1.67 -65.12 0.63
C ALA A 43 2.54 -64.52 1.75
N SER A 44 1.95 -63.85 2.75
CA SER A 44 2.72 -63.21 3.83
C SER A 44 1.98 -63.21 5.17
N PRO A 45 2.65 -63.57 6.29
CA PRO A 45 2.04 -63.55 7.62
C PRO A 45 1.46 -62.18 8.02
N VAL A 46 2.03 -61.08 7.54
CA VAL A 46 1.56 -59.74 7.88
C VAL A 46 0.20 -59.44 7.21
N PHE A 47 0.02 -59.85 5.95
CA PHE A 47 -1.26 -59.78 5.26
C PHE A 47 -2.25 -60.80 5.82
N GLY A 48 -1.77 -61.96 6.27
CA GLY A 48 -2.56 -62.95 6.99
C GLY A 48 -3.23 -62.39 8.24
N LYS A 49 -2.51 -61.56 9.02
CA LYS A 49 -3.07 -60.87 10.19
C LYS A 49 -4.16 -59.84 9.81
N ILE A 50 -3.97 -59.11 8.71
CA ILE A 50 -4.99 -58.18 8.20
C ILE A 50 -6.24 -58.95 7.73
N GLY A 51 -6.05 -60.07 7.01
CA GLY A 51 -7.15 -60.94 6.61
C GLY A 51 -7.96 -61.48 7.79
N ALA A 52 -7.28 -61.99 8.82
CA ALA A 52 -7.93 -62.47 10.04
C ALA A 52 -8.67 -61.34 10.79
N GLY A 53 -8.10 -60.14 10.83
CA GLY A 53 -8.75 -58.97 11.43
C GLY A 53 -10.00 -58.53 10.67
N LEU A 54 -10.00 -58.63 9.33
CA LEU A 54 -11.20 -58.37 8.51
C LEU A 54 -12.31 -59.37 8.82
N ASP A 55 -12.00 -60.66 8.89
CA ASP A 55 -12.98 -61.70 9.24
C ASP A 55 -13.56 -61.48 10.64
N GLN A 56 -12.71 -61.09 11.60
CA GLN A 56 -13.12 -60.76 12.96
C GLN A 56 -14.02 -59.52 13.00
N LEU A 57 -13.66 -58.46 12.29
CA LEU A 57 -14.44 -57.22 12.23
C LEU A 57 -15.82 -57.43 11.62
N LEU A 58 -15.91 -58.20 10.52
CA LEU A 58 -17.17 -58.48 9.83
C LEU A 58 -18.10 -59.38 10.66
N SER A 59 -17.54 -60.24 11.51
CA SER A 59 -18.29 -61.20 12.33
C SER A 59 -18.61 -60.67 13.74
N ALA A 60 -18.00 -59.57 14.17
CA ALA A 60 -18.13 -59.04 15.53
C ALA A 60 -19.53 -58.44 15.83
N PRO A 61 -20.00 -58.51 17.09
CA PRO A 61 -21.19 -57.80 17.54
C PRO A 61 -20.98 -56.28 17.52
N ALA A 62 -22.07 -55.51 17.39
CA ALA A 62 -22.01 -54.06 17.21
C ALA A 62 -21.17 -53.31 18.27
N ALA A 63 -21.17 -53.79 19.52
CA ALA A 63 -20.43 -53.17 20.62
C ALA A 63 -18.89 -53.25 20.47
N GLU A 64 -18.36 -54.22 19.70
CA GLU A 64 -16.92 -54.48 19.59
C GLU A 64 -16.32 -53.95 18.28
N ARG A 65 -17.16 -53.66 17.27
CA ARG A 65 -16.71 -53.30 15.92
C ARG A 65 -15.84 -52.05 15.87
N SER A 66 -16.10 -51.06 16.70
CA SER A 66 -15.36 -49.80 16.67
C SER A 66 -13.91 -49.97 17.10
N GLY A 67 -13.65 -50.78 18.13
CA GLY A 67 -12.27 -51.08 18.55
C GLY A 67 -11.53 -51.90 17.50
N LEU A 68 -12.17 -52.96 17.01
CA LEU A 68 -11.59 -53.85 15.98
C LEU A 68 -11.29 -53.12 14.66
N LEU A 69 -12.15 -52.18 14.26
CA LEU A 69 -11.94 -51.36 13.08
C LEU A 69 -10.67 -50.52 13.22
N LEU A 70 -10.49 -49.86 14.36
CA LEU A 70 -9.33 -48.99 14.60
C LEU A 70 -8.02 -49.79 14.69
N ASP A 71 -8.03 -50.93 15.37
CA ASP A 71 -6.86 -51.81 15.46
C ASP A 71 -6.45 -52.35 14.08
N LEU A 72 -7.43 -52.75 13.27
CA LEU A 72 -7.20 -53.25 11.93
C LEU A 72 -6.72 -52.16 10.97
N LEU A 73 -7.33 -50.97 11.03
CA LEU A 73 -6.90 -49.82 10.24
C LEU A 73 -5.45 -49.42 10.59
N ALA A 74 -5.10 -49.37 11.88
CA ALA A 74 -3.74 -49.08 12.31
C ALA A 74 -2.72 -50.10 11.78
N LEU A 75 -3.07 -51.39 11.75
CA LEU A 75 -2.21 -52.42 11.16
C LEU A 75 -2.09 -52.27 9.63
N ALA A 76 -3.20 -52.02 8.93
CA ALA A 76 -3.20 -51.81 7.49
C ALA A 76 -2.34 -50.60 7.10
N ASP A 77 -2.46 -49.49 7.85
CA ASP A 77 -1.69 -48.27 7.67
C ASP A 77 -0.19 -48.50 7.87
N ALA A 78 0.19 -49.18 8.97
CA ALA A 78 1.58 -49.50 9.24
C ALA A 78 2.20 -50.31 8.10
N VAL A 79 1.49 -51.32 7.58
CA VAL A 79 1.99 -52.14 6.47
C VAL A 79 2.10 -51.32 5.20
N VAL A 80 1.07 -50.54 4.84
CA VAL A 80 1.10 -49.64 3.67
C VAL A 80 2.29 -48.69 3.73
N TYR A 81 2.56 -48.10 4.89
CA TYR A 81 3.68 -47.18 5.07
C TYR A 81 5.04 -47.82 4.78
N THR A 82 5.24 -49.08 5.19
CA THR A 82 6.49 -49.82 4.90
C THR A 82 6.69 -50.20 3.43
N GLN A 83 5.64 -50.15 2.61
CA GLN A 83 5.72 -50.50 1.18
C GLN A 83 5.99 -49.29 0.28
N GLY A 84 6.18 -48.10 0.85
CA GLY A 84 6.59 -46.90 0.11
C GLY A 84 7.95 -47.11 -0.56
N LYS A 85 8.03 -46.84 -1.86
CA LYS A 85 9.30 -46.74 -2.59
C LYS A 85 9.71 -45.27 -2.69
N THR A 86 10.99 -44.98 -2.46
CA THR A 86 11.58 -43.64 -2.62
C THR A 86 12.71 -43.68 -3.64
N GLY A 87 12.87 -42.61 -4.44
CA GLY A 87 13.94 -42.46 -5.43
C GLY A 87 13.46 -42.50 -6.88
N ILE A 88 14.40 -42.31 -7.82
CA ILE A 88 14.21 -42.35 -9.27
C ILE A 88 15.08 -43.49 -9.82
N GLU A 89 14.64 -44.18 -10.87
CA GLU A 89 15.47 -45.18 -11.56
C GLU A 89 16.68 -44.50 -12.22
N GLY A 90 17.89 -44.99 -11.94
CA GLY A 90 19.13 -44.50 -12.55
C GLY A 90 20.37 -44.74 -11.69
N GLU A 91 21.55 -44.50 -12.26
CA GLU A 91 22.80 -44.49 -11.50
C GLU A 91 22.93 -43.19 -10.69
N LEU A 92 23.45 -43.30 -9.47
CA LEU A 92 23.75 -42.14 -8.64
C LEU A 92 24.95 -41.39 -9.24
N VAL A 93 24.71 -40.14 -9.64
CA VAL A 93 25.76 -39.22 -10.10
C VAL A 93 26.02 -38.15 -9.03
N PRO A 94 27.28 -37.71 -8.85
CA PRO A 94 27.56 -36.57 -7.98
C PRO A 94 26.78 -35.34 -8.43
N LEU A 95 26.26 -34.57 -7.47
CA LEU A 95 25.67 -33.28 -7.77
C LEU A 95 26.76 -32.35 -8.33
N PRO A 96 26.48 -31.55 -9.37
CA PRO A 96 27.41 -30.52 -9.81
C PRO A 96 27.65 -29.53 -8.67
N ALA A 97 28.80 -28.86 -8.69
CA ALA A 97 29.04 -27.73 -7.80
C ALA A 97 27.94 -26.68 -8.05
N GLY A 98 27.00 -26.60 -7.11
CA GLY A 98 25.84 -25.74 -7.19
C GLY A 98 26.05 -24.47 -6.38
N ASN A 99 25.32 -23.42 -6.76
CA ASN A 99 25.24 -22.20 -5.98
C ASN A 99 24.14 -22.34 -4.92
N GLY A 100 24.35 -21.73 -3.75
CA GLY A 100 23.45 -21.82 -2.59
C GLY A 100 23.93 -22.82 -1.54
N GLN A 101 23.17 -22.93 -0.46
CA GLN A 101 23.48 -23.76 0.70
C GLN A 101 22.52 -24.95 0.79
N TYR A 102 22.97 -26.07 1.33
CA TYR A 102 22.03 -27.15 1.68
C TYR A 102 21.36 -26.81 3.00
N LEU A 103 20.03 -26.67 3.00
CA LEU A 103 19.22 -26.57 4.21
C LEU A 103 18.38 -27.84 4.40
N GLU A 104 18.24 -28.29 5.64
CA GLU A 104 17.44 -29.45 6.01
C GLU A 104 15.94 -29.11 6.02
N LEU A 105 15.40 -28.85 4.83
CA LEU A 105 14.01 -28.45 4.62
C LEU A 105 13.16 -29.65 4.17
N SER A 106 11.98 -29.80 4.78
CA SER A 106 11.03 -30.84 4.42
C SER A 106 10.33 -30.53 3.09
N TYR A 107 9.74 -31.57 2.49
CA TYR A 107 8.98 -31.41 1.25
C TYR A 107 7.82 -30.41 1.40
N SER A 108 7.11 -30.43 2.53
CA SER A 108 5.99 -29.49 2.76
C SER A 108 6.45 -28.05 2.95
N GLN A 109 7.70 -27.82 3.37
CA GLN A 109 8.28 -26.47 3.44
C GLN A 109 8.75 -25.97 2.07
N LEU A 110 9.35 -26.85 1.26
CA LEU A 110 9.90 -26.48 -0.05
C LEU A 110 8.85 -26.38 -1.15
N ARG A 111 7.93 -27.35 -1.20
CA ARG A 111 7.01 -27.52 -2.31
C ARG A 111 6.19 -26.25 -2.60
N PRO A 112 5.53 -25.59 -1.62
CA PRO A 112 4.72 -24.41 -1.92
C PRO A 112 5.55 -23.28 -2.50
N LEU A 113 6.75 -23.05 -1.97
CA LEU A 113 7.67 -22.01 -2.43
C LEU A 113 8.19 -22.29 -3.84
N LEU A 114 8.66 -23.52 -4.09
CA LEU A 114 9.14 -23.91 -5.42
C LEU A 114 8.02 -23.90 -6.46
N GLU A 115 6.83 -24.39 -6.13
CA GLU A 115 5.67 -24.30 -7.02
C GLU A 115 5.35 -22.83 -7.34
N ALA A 116 5.35 -21.95 -6.33
CA ALA A 116 5.10 -20.52 -6.53
C ALA A 116 6.17 -19.84 -7.42
N LEU A 117 7.43 -20.23 -7.32
CA LEU A 117 8.53 -19.67 -8.11
C LEU A 117 8.66 -20.26 -9.53
N THR A 118 8.21 -21.50 -9.75
CA THR A 118 8.50 -22.23 -11.00
C THR A 118 7.27 -22.53 -11.86
N THR A 119 6.07 -22.38 -11.32
CA THR A 119 4.81 -22.64 -12.04
C THR A 119 4.04 -21.35 -12.30
N THR A 120 2.95 -21.44 -13.07
CA THR A 120 2.03 -20.32 -13.30
C THR A 120 0.72 -20.53 -12.52
N GLY A 121 0.05 -19.44 -12.17
CA GLY A 121 -1.20 -19.50 -11.38
C GLY A 121 -1.41 -18.28 -10.49
N GLY A 122 -2.62 -18.14 -9.94
CA GLY A 122 -2.97 -17.13 -8.95
C GLY A 122 -2.43 -17.46 -7.55
N GLY A 123 -2.26 -16.44 -6.70
CA GLY A 123 -1.83 -16.63 -5.30
C GLY A 123 -0.32 -16.83 -5.09
N ARG A 124 0.48 -16.94 -6.15
CA ARG A 124 1.94 -17.16 -6.06
C ARG A 124 2.69 -16.05 -5.31
N MET A 125 2.31 -14.79 -5.55
CA MET A 125 2.98 -13.63 -4.94
C MET A 125 2.90 -13.67 -3.40
N GLU A 126 1.72 -13.94 -2.85
CA GLU A 126 1.51 -14.02 -1.40
C GLU A 126 2.37 -15.12 -0.77
N ILE A 127 2.51 -16.26 -1.44
CA ILE A 127 3.33 -17.38 -0.97
C ILE A 127 4.81 -16.98 -0.93
N VAL A 128 5.32 -16.35 -2.00
CA VAL A 128 6.73 -15.91 -2.06
C VAL A 128 7.01 -14.82 -1.04
N GLN A 129 6.11 -13.83 -0.91
CA GLN A 129 6.24 -12.74 0.05
C GLN A 129 6.22 -13.26 1.49
N SER A 130 5.22 -14.08 1.84
CA SER A 130 5.10 -14.68 3.17
C SER A 130 6.29 -15.57 3.52
N ALA A 131 6.81 -16.34 2.55
CA ALA A 131 8.01 -17.14 2.76
C ALA A 131 9.23 -16.26 3.04
N TRP A 132 9.40 -15.14 2.34
CA TRP A 132 10.52 -14.21 2.56
C TRP A 132 10.43 -13.51 3.93
N GLU A 133 9.23 -13.11 4.33
CA GLU A 133 9.02 -12.43 5.62
C GLU A 133 9.23 -13.35 6.82
N ASN A 134 8.79 -14.61 6.71
CA ASN A 134 8.85 -15.57 7.81
C ASN A 134 10.16 -16.38 7.83
N HIS A 135 10.72 -16.68 6.65
CA HIS A 135 11.85 -17.60 6.48
C HIS A 135 12.82 -17.15 5.36
N PRO A 136 13.46 -15.97 5.48
CA PRO A 136 14.38 -15.47 4.45
C PRO A 136 15.55 -16.42 4.17
N GLU A 137 15.98 -17.20 5.17
CA GLU A 137 17.04 -18.19 5.06
C GLU A 137 16.72 -19.28 4.02
N HIS A 138 15.44 -19.64 3.82
CA HIS A 138 15.04 -20.64 2.83
C HIS A 138 15.45 -20.26 1.40
N PHE A 139 15.57 -18.96 1.11
CA PHE A 139 15.93 -18.48 -0.22
C PHE A 139 17.40 -18.72 -0.55
N THR A 140 18.25 -18.94 0.46
CA THR A 140 19.66 -19.30 0.27
C THR A 140 19.84 -20.78 -0.08
N ASP A 141 18.79 -21.60 0.02
CA ASP A 141 18.84 -23.02 -0.29
C ASP A 141 19.18 -23.24 -1.77
N PHE A 142 20.07 -24.18 -2.07
CA PHE A 142 20.52 -24.49 -3.43
C PHE A 142 19.40 -24.89 -4.40
N ARG A 143 18.24 -25.33 -3.89
CA ARG A 143 17.04 -25.64 -4.69
C ARG A 143 16.20 -24.41 -4.98
N VAL A 144 16.17 -23.46 -4.04
CA VAL A 144 15.32 -22.27 -4.10
C VAL A 144 16.02 -21.12 -4.82
N LEU A 145 17.29 -20.86 -4.50
CA LEU A 145 18.04 -19.72 -5.03
C LEU A 145 18.04 -19.65 -6.58
N PRO A 146 18.27 -20.74 -7.33
CA PRO A 146 18.17 -20.71 -8.79
C PRO A 146 16.76 -20.39 -9.29
N ALA A 147 15.72 -20.85 -8.59
CA ALA A 147 14.33 -20.58 -8.95
C ALA A 147 14.00 -19.08 -8.78
N VAL A 148 14.52 -18.44 -7.73
CA VAL A 148 14.35 -16.99 -7.49
C VAL A 148 15.08 -16.18 -8.57
N VAL A 149 16.31 -16.55 -8.93
CA VAL A 149 17.07 -15.91 -10.02
C VAL A 149 16.35 -16.07 -11.37
N ASN A 150 15.79 -17.24 -11.66
CA ASN A 150 14.98 -17.47 -12.86
C ASN A 150 13.67 -16.67 -12.84
N GLY A 151 13.11 -16.47 -11.64
CA GLY A 151 11.92 -15.66 -11.39
C GLY A 151 12.07 -14.18 -11.77
N LEU A 152 13.28 -13.67 -12.04
CA LEU A 152 13.49 -12.35 -12.67
C LEU A 152 12.88 -12.25 -14.07
N GLY A 153 12.68 -13.40 -14.74
CA GLY A 153 12.01 -13.54 -16.02
C GLY A 153 10.54 -13.94 -15.94
N ASP A 154 9.89 -13.88 -14.77
CA ASP A 154 8.48 -14.25 -14.63
C ASP A 154 7.59 -13.37 -15.53
N SER A 155 6.54 -13.98 -16.09
CA SER A 155 5.57 -13.28 -16.95
C SER A 155 4.70 -12.29 -16.18
N TYR A 156 4.52 -12.50 -14.87
CA TYR A 156 3.85 -11.57 -13.97
C TYR A 156 4.87 -10.56 -13.44
N GLY A 157 4.81 -9.33 -13.96
CA GLY A 157 5.80 -8.28 -13.67
C GLY A 157 5.98 -7.98 -12.18
N GLU A 158 4.91 -8.03 -11.38
CA GLU A 158 4.96 -7.81 -9.93
C GLU A 158 5.75 -8.90 -9.21
N LEU A 159 5.63 -10.17 -9.65
CA LEU A 159 6.39 -11.27 -9.08
C LEU A 159 7.87 -11.19 -9.47
N ALA A 160 8.17 -10.79 -10.71
CA ALA A 160 9.54 -10.55 -11.12
C ALA A 160 10.21 -9.41 -10.32
N GLU A 161 9.45 -8.36 -9.99
CA GLU A 161 9.91 -7.27 -9.14
C GLU A 161 10.12 -7.71 -7.68
N LEU A 162 9.22 -8.54 -7.15
CA LEU A 162 9.37 -9.14 -5.83
C LEU A 162 10.65 -9.99 -5.75
N ASN A 163 10.89 -10.85 -6.74
CA ASN A 163 12.12 -11.65 -6.81
C ASN A 163 13.38 -10.77 -6.89
N ALA A 164 13.35 -9.68 -7.67
CA ALA A 164 14.46 -8.73 -7.73
C ALA A 164 14.70 -8.06 -6.37
N LYS A 165 13.65 -7.64 -5.68
CA LYS A 165 13.72 -7.04 -4.33
C LYS A 165 14.33 -8.03 -3.32
N ILE A 166 13.88 -9.28 -3.34
CA ILE A 166 14.42 -10.35 -2.49
C ILE A 166 15.92 -10.52 -2.76
N LEU A 167 16.32 -10.72 -4.01
CA LEU A 167 17.73 -10.94 -4.36
C LEU A 167 18.65 -9.78 -3.94
N LYS A 168 18.19 -8.53 -4.05
CA LYS A 168 18.91 -7.32 -3.60
C LYS A 168 19.17 -7.31 -2.08
N GLN A 169 18.41 -8.09 -1.30
CA GLN A 169 18.52 -8.19 0.17
C GLN A 169 19.31 -9.41 0.64
N MET A 170 19.73 -10.31 -0.26
CA MET A 170 20.39 -11.59 0.08
C MET A 170 21.91 -11.51 0.21
N GLY A 171 22.50 -10.32 0.11
CA GLY A 171 23.96 -10.15 0.11
C GLY A 171 24.61 -10.77 -1.13
N PRO A 172 25.87 -11.27 -1.04
CA PRO A 172 26.64 -11.70 -2.22
C PRO A 172 26.26 -13.10 -2.76
N ALA A 173 25.44 -13.86 -2.04
CA ALA A 173 25.09 -15.24 -2.40
C ALA A 173 24.57 -15.45 -3.84
N PRO A 174 23.69 -14.59 -4.42
CA PRO A 174 23.19 -14.77 -5.78
C PRO A 174 24.16 -14.32 -6.88
N LEU A 175 25.27 -13.62 -6.57
CA LEU A 175 26.10 -12.95 -7.58
C LEU A 175 26.63 -13.88 -8.68
N SER A 176 27.10 -15.08 -8.30
CA SER A 176 27.59 -16.07 -9.26
C SER A 176 26.47 -16.49 -10.22
N LEU A 177 25.27 -16.79 -9.71
CA LEU A 177 24.12 -17.19 -10.54
C LEU A 177 23.58 -16.08 -11.42
N LEU A 178 23.66 -14.83 -10.97
CA LEU A 178 23.21 -13.68 -11.74
C LEU A 178 24.12 -13.45 -12.97
N LYS A 179 25.43 -13.64 -12.80
CA LYS A 179 26.44 -13.51 -13.86
C LYS A 179 26.54 -14.76 -14.74
N GLU A 180 26.23 -15.93 -14.20
CA GLU A 180 26.23 -17.20 -14.93
C GLU A 180 25.19 -17.21 -16.05
N GLY A 181 25.64 -17.53 -17.27
CA GLY A 181 24.79 -17.58 -18.47
C GLY A 181 24.17 -16.22 -18.85
N PHE A 182 24.75 -15.11 -18.39
CA PHE A 182 24.25 -13.77 -18.69
C PHE A 182 24.34 -13.46 -20.19
N ASP A 183 23.20 -13.09 -20.79
CA ASP A 183 23.13 -12.69 -22.19
C ASP A 183 23.00 -11.16 -22.31
N PRO A 184 24.05 -10.45 -22.78
CA PRO A 184 24.00 -9.00 -22.96
C PRO A 184 23.00 -8.56 -24.05
N ALA A 185 22.58 -9.47 -24.94
CA ALA A 185 21.55 -9.23 -25.94
C ALA A 185 20.15 -9.73 -25.51
N GLY A 186 20.01 -10.15 -24.25
CA GLY A 186 18.79 -10.72 -23.70
C GLY A 186 17.64 -9.73 -23.49
N ASN A 187 16.62 -10.18 -22.77
CA ASN A 187 15.40 -9.40 -22.51
C ASN A 187 15.40 -8.80 -21.09
N LYS A 188 14.22 -8.39 -20.61
CA LYS A 188 14.03 -7.80 -19.27
C LYS A 188 14.58 -8.64 -18.12
N SER A 189 14.64 -9.96 -18.22
CA SER A 189 15.24 -10.80 -17.17
C SER A 189 16.72 -10.49 -17.00
N MET A 190 17.45 -10.29 -18.10
CA MET A 190 18.86 -9.93 -18.10
C MET A 190 19.06 -8.48 -17.62
N ALA A 191 18.18 -7.55 -18.00
CA ALA A 191 18.21 -6.19 -17.46
C ALA A 191 18.07 -6.19 -15.93
N ARG A 192 17.12 -6.94 -15.37
CA ARG A 192 16.97 -7.07 -13.91
C ARG A 192 18.17 -7.73 -13.24
N ARG A 193 18.84 -8.69 -13.89
CA ARG A 193 20.09 -9.26 -13.37
C ARG A 193 21.17 -8.17 -13.21
N VAL A 194 21.30 -7.26 -14.18
CA VAL A 194 22.23 -6.11 -14.07
C VAL A 194 21.85 -5.24 -12.87
N GLU A 195 20.57 -4.90 -12.72
CA GLU A 195 20.10 -4.07 -11.60
C GLU A 195 20.37 -4.72 -10.24
N VAL A 196 20.16 -6.03 -10.12
CA VAL A 196 20.43 -6.78 -8.88
C VAL A 196 21.94 -6.83 -8.61
N VAL A 197 22.77 -7.14 -9.61
CA VAL A 197 24.24 -7.13 -9.45
C VAL A 197 24.74 -5.76 -9.03
N SER A 198 24.28 -4.70 -9.71
CA SER A 198 24.62 -3.30 -9.40
C SER A 198 24.24 -2.92 -7.97
N ALA A 199 23.06 -3.32 -7.51
CA ALA A 199 22.61 -3.05 -6.14
C ALA A 199 23.41 -3.81 -5.08
N LEU A 200 23.95 -4.98 -5.40
CA LEU A 200 24.74 -5.81 -4.49
C LEU A 200 26.22 -5.44 -4.44
N GLU A 201 26.82 -5.08 -5.58
CA GLU A 201 28.26 -4.78 -5.68
C GLU A 201 28.56 -3.27 -5.70
N GLY A 202 27.59 -2.42 -6.01
CA GLY A 202 27.79 -0.98 -6.20
C GLY A 202 28.90 -0.71 -7.23
N ALA A 203 29.87 0.12 -6.87
CA ALA A 203 31.05 0.38 -7.70
C ALA A 203 31.88 -0.88 -8.04
N GLY A 204 31.80 -1.94 -7.22
CA GLY A 204 32.46 -3.22 -7.48
C GLY A 204 31.97 -3.91 -8.75
N ALA A 205 30.79 -3.56 -9.27
CA ALA A 205 30.26 -4.09 -10.52
C ALA A 205 30.95 -3.51 -11.77
N THR A 206 31.65 -2.37 -11.66
CA THR A 206 32.22 -1.62 -12.81
C THR A 206 33.01 -2.49 -13.79
N PRO A 207 33.95 -3.36 -13.36
CA PRO A 207 34.71 -4.19 -14.29
C PRO A 207 33.81 -5.07 -15.18
N TRP A 208 32.82 -5.72 -14.58
CA TRP A 208 31.86 -6.57 -15.29
C TRP A 208 30.93 -5.75 -16.18
N LEU A 209 30.43 -4.61 -15.70
CA LEU A 209 29.57 -3.70 -16.48
C LEU A 209 30.29 -3.18 -17.74
N ARG A 210 31.57 -2.79 -17.61
CA ARG A 210 32.40 -2.34 -18.73
C ARG A 210 32.70 -3.45 -19.72
N GLU A 211 32.88 -4.68 -19.24
CA GLU A 211 33.10 -5.87 -20.09
C GLU A 211 31.87 -6.13 -20.99
N ILE A 212 30.66 -6.11 -20.41
CA ILE A 212 29.42 -6.45 -21.14
C ILE A 212 28.86 -5.29 -21.97
N LEU A 213 29.20 -4.04 -21.64
CA LEU A 213 28.65 -2.84 -22.27
C LEU A 213 28.72 -2.87 -23.81
N PRO A 214 29.82 -3.24 -24.48
CA PRO A 214 29.89 -3.22 -25.94
C PRO A 214 28.93 -4.21 -26.62
N GLN A 215 28.54 -5.29 -25.93
CA GLN A 215 27.60 -6.29 -26.46
C GLN A 215 26.16 -6.06 -25.98
N ALA A 216 25.97 -5.21 -24.97
CA ALA A 216 24.66 -4.94 -24.37
C ALA A 216 23.70 -4.29 -25.37
N LYS A 217 22.46 -4.80 -25.45
CA LYS A 217 21.42 -4.29 -26.36
C LYS A 217 20.13 -3.93 -25.60
N LYS A 218 19.33 -3.03 -26.18
CA LYS A 218 17.97 -2.67 -25.72
C LYS A 218 17.94 -2.41 -24.19
N ASP A 219 16.99 -3.02 -23.49
CA ASP A 219 16.77 -2.88 -22.04
C ASP A 219 18.01 -3.24 -21.22
N VAL A 220 18.80 -4.22 -21.65
CA VAL A 220 20.03 -4.61 -20.96
C VAL A 220 21.05 -3.48 -21.03
N ARG A 221 21.19 -2.83 -22.19
CA ARG A 221 22.09 -1.67 -22.35
C ARG A 221 21.68 -0.51 -21.46
N ALA A 222 20.38 -0.19 -21.41
CA ALA A 222 19.87 0.85 -20.51
C ALA A 222 20.18 0.52 -19.04
N ALA A 223 19.97 -0.72 -18.60
CA ALA A 223 20.31 -1.14 -17.24
C ALA A 223 21.81 -1.03 -16.93
N VAL A 224 22.68 -1.42 -17.87
CA VAL A 224 24.15 -1.26 -17.72
C VAL A 224 24.54 0.21 -17.63
N LEU A 225 23.99 1.07 -18.48
CA LEU A 225 24.28 2.51 -18.48
C LEU A 225 23.87 3.17 -17.16
N THR A 226 22.71 2.82 -16.61
CA THR A 226 22.28 3.29 -15.29
C THR A 226 23.22 2.78 -14.19
N ALA A 227 23.55 1.48 -14.21
CA ALA A 227 24.40 0.82 -13.22
C ALA A 227 25.84 1.37 -13.17
N LEU A 228 26.37 1.84 -14.30
CA LEU A 228 27.68 2.51 -14.34
C LEU A 228 27.72 3.78 -13.45
N GLY A 229 26.56 4.37 -13.13
CA GLY A 229 26.44 5.48 -12.19
C GLY A 229 26.73 5.12 -10.73
N GLU A 230 26.87 3.84 -10.37
CA GLU A 230 27.25 3.47 -9.00
C GLU A 230 28.74 3.74 -8.69
N ASP A 231 29.55 4.02 -9.71
CA ASP A 231 30.98 4.29 -9.60
C ASP A 231 31.36 5.66 -10.21
N PRO A 232 31.81 6.63 -9.40
CA PRO A 232 32.25 7.94 -9.88
C PRO A 232 33.38 7.89 -10.92
N GLU A 233 34.20 6.83 -10.95
CA GLU A 233 35.27 6.66 -11.95
C GLU A 233 34.72 6.44 -13.37
N ASN A 234 33.42 6.18 -13.51
CA ASN A 234 32.73 6.10 -14.81
C ASN A 234 32.28 7.46 -15.34
N VAL A 235 32.42 8.57 -14.60
CA VAL A 235 31.97 9.91 -15.06
C VAL A 235 32.50 10.27 -16.47
N PRO A 236 33.80 10.13 -16.80
CA PRO A 236 34.29 10.46 -18.14
C PRO A 236 33.63 9.63 -19.24
N LEU A 237 33.43 8.33 -18.98
CA LEU A 237 32.77 7.40 -19.90
C LEU A 237 31.28 7.75 -20.09
N LEU A 238 30.58 8.06 -19.00
CA LEU A 238 29.17 8.45 -19.04
C LEU A 238 28.96 9.76 -19.82
N LEU A 239 29.86 10.73 -19.67
CA LEU A 239 29.84 11.98 -20.43
C LEU A 239 29.99 11.73 -21.94
N GLU A 240 30.87 10.81 -22.35
CA GLU A 240 31.00 10.39 -23.76
C GLU A 240 29.73 9.68 -24.26
N LEU A 241 29.20 8.76 -23.46
CA LEU A 241 28.03 7.97 -23.82
C LEU A 241 26.78 8.83 -24.02
N VAL A 242 26.56 9.88 -23.23
CA VAL A 242 25.42 10.79 -23.42
C VAL A 242 25.46 11.54 -24.76
N GLN A 243 26.65 11.75 -25.34
CA GLN A 243 26.80 12.39 -26.65
C GLN A 243 26.53 11.43 -27.81
N THR A 244 26.80 10.13 -27.62
CA THR A 244 26.74 9.11 -28.68
C THR A 244 25.44 8.31 -28.66
N GLU A 245 24.86 8.08 -27.49
CA GLU A 245 23.63 7.32 -27.29
C GLU A 245 22.37 8.08 -27.72
N ARG A 246 21.29 7.33 -27.98
CA ARG A 246 19.98 7.86 -28.37
C ARG A 246 18.84 7.14 -27.63
N GLY A 247 17.68 7.80 -27.54
CA GLY A 247 16.49 7.25 -26.90
C GLY A 247 16.75 6.79 -25.46
N ALA A 248 16.18 5.65 -25.08
CA ALA A 248 16.25 5.09 -23.73
C ALA A 248 17.68 4.92 -23.19
N ASN A 249 18.67 4.62 -24.05
CA ASN A 249 20.07 4.50 -23.62
C ASN A 249 20.63 5.86 -23.18
N ARG A 250 20.33 6.93 -23.91
CA ARG A 250 20.77 8.27 -23.54
C ARG A 250 20.10 8.72 -22.23
N GLU A 251 18.82 8.41 -22.07
CA GLU A 251 18.07 8.70 -20.84
C GLU A 251 18.67 7.97 -19.64
N ALA A 252 19.05 6.70 -19.79
CA ALA A 252 19.76 5.93 -18.76
C ALA A 252 21.12 6.54 -18.39
N ALA A 253 21.91 6.96 -19.39
CA ALA A 253 23.19 7.62 -19.14
C ALA A 253 23.03 9.01 -18.48
N LEU A 254 21.98 9.77 -18.82
CA LEU A 254 21.61 11.00 -18.11
C LEU A 254 21.21 10.72 -16.67
N GLN A 255 20.42 9.68 -16.42
CA GLN A 255 20.04 9.27 -15.07
C GLN A 255 21.26 8.88 -14.23
N ALA A 256 22.23 8.16 -14.82
CA ALA A 256 23.50 7.84 -14.16
C ALA A 256 24.29 9.12 -13.81
N LEU A 257 24.41 10.07 -14.74
CA LEU A 257 25.10 11.35 -14.52
C LEU A 257 24.39 12.25 -13.49
N ALA A 258 23.07 12.19 -13.38
CA ALA A 258 22.32 12.97 -12.40
C ALA A 258 22.70 12.63 -10.95
N GLY A 259 23.22 11.42 -10.72
CA GLY A 259 23.74 10.95 -9.43
C GLY A 259 25.20 11.32 -9.17
N GLN A 260 25.93 11.90 -10.13
CA GLN A 260 27.37 12.16 -10.03
C GLN A 260 27.70 13.55 -9.48
N ASP A 261 28.97 13.78 -9.18
CA ASP A 261 29.53 15.07 -8.76
C ASP A 261 30.75 15.47 -9.60
N GLY A 262 31.13 16.73 -9.48
CA GLY A 262 32.35 17.28 -10.07
C GLY A 262 32.06 18.36 -11.11
N GLU A 263 33.06 19.22 -11.33
CA GLU A 263 32.95 20.38 -12.23
C GLU A 263 32.52 19.99 -13.64
N ALA A 264 33.03 18.87 -14.17
CA ALA A 264 32.65 18.36 -15.49
C ALA A 264 31.16 17.98 -15.57
N VAL A 265 30.61 17.39 -14.50
CA VAL A 265 29.19 17.01 -14.41
C VAL A 265 28.32 18.26 -14.32
N THR A 266 28.68 19.21 -13.45
CA THR A 266 27.97 20.49 -13.31
C THR A 266 28.00 21.28 -14.63
N GLY A 267 29.15 21.36 -15.28
CA GLY A 267 29.31 22.03 -16.57
C GLY A 267 28.50 21.37 -17.69
N PHE A 268 28.47 20.03 -17.72
CA PHE A 268 27.60 19.28 -18.64
C PHE A 268 26.13 19.62 -18.42
N TRP A 269 25.64 19.54 -17.17
CA TRP A 269 24.24 19.83 -16.87
C TRP A 269 23.85 21.27 -17.16
N ALA A 270 24.73 22.24 -16.88
CA ALA A 270 24.50 23.63 -17.27
C ALA A 270 24.26 23.77 -18.79
N ALA A 271 25.11 23.14 -19.61
CA ALA A 271 24.98 23.17 -21.07
C ALA A 271 23.78 22.36 -21.60
N GLU A 272 23.44 21.23 -20.97
CA GLU A 272 22.28 20.42 -21.33
C GLU A 272 20.98 21.17 -21.02
N LEU A 273 20.88 21.84 -19.88
CA LEU A 273 19.68 22.58 -19.48
C LEU A 273 19.46 23.84 -20.31
N ASP A 274 20.53 24.52 -20.75
CA ASP A 274 20.45 25.64 -21.69
C ASP A 274 19.85 25.22 -23.05
N LYS A 275 20.21 24.02 -23.53
CA LYS A 275 19.74 23.51 -24.83
C LYS A 275 18.40 22.76 -24.73
N LYS A 276 18.16 22.06 -23.62
CA LYS A 276 17.02 21.15 -23.42
C LYS A 276 16.49 21.29 -21.98
N PRO A 277 15.64 22.30 -21.70
CA PRO A 277 15.07 22.54 -20.38
C PRO A 277 14.34 21.31 -19.78
N VAL A 278 13.71 20.48 -20.62
CA VAL A 278 13.03 19.24 -20.17
C VAL A 278 13.96 18.26 -19.45
N SER A 279 15.27 18.31 -19.72
CA SER A 279 16.27 17.48 -19.05
C SER A 279 16.37 17.79 -17.54
N ALA A 280 15.81 18.91 -17.05
CA ALA A 280 15.69 19.21 -15.63
C ALA A 280 14.98 18.10 -14.84
N LEU A 281 14.08 17.35 -15.48
CA LEU A 281 13.35 16.24 -14.85
C LEU A 281 14.27 15.12 -14.34
N PHE A 282 15.42 14.89 -14.99
CA PHE A 282 16.41 13.91 -14.53
C PHE A 282 17.05 14.32 -13.19
N LEU A 283 17.10 15.61 -12.91
CA LEU A 283 17.66 16.15 -11.67
C LEU A 283 16.63 16.20 -10.52
N ALA A 284 15.36 15.84 -10.73
CA ALA A 284 14.30 15.98 -9.74
C ALA A 284 14.63 15.27 -8.41
N LYS A 285 15.27 14.10 -8.47
CA LYS A 285 15.70 13.31 -7.31
C LYS A 285 17.13 13.61 -6.83
N THR A 286 17.86 14.48 -7.53
CA THR A 286 19.20 14.90 -7.13
C THR A 286 19.09 15.99 -6.07
N GLU A 287 19.58 15.69 -4.86
CA GLU A 287 19.51 16.58 -3.69
C GLU A 287 20.83 17.36 -3.47
N LYS A 288 21.75 17.34 -4.43
CA LYS A 288 23.06 18.00 -4.35
C LYS A 288 22.94 19.51 -4.64
N ASP A 289 23.74 20.31 -3.95
CA ASP A 289 23.66 21.79 -4.03
C ASP A 289 23.86 22.33 -5.45
N TRP A 290 24.80 21.77 -6.23
CA TRP A 290 25.01 22.19 -7.62
C TRP A 290 23.77 21.99 -8.49
N ALA A 291 22.99 20.93 -8.24
CA ALA A 291 21.73 20.70 -8.94
C ALA A 291 20.67 21.70 -8.46
N GLY A 292 20.64 22.00 -7.16
CA GLY A 292 19.92 23.13 -6.56
C GLY A 292 20.15 24.43 -7.32
N ASP A 293 21.41 24.79 -7.50
CA ASP A 293 21.82 26.06 -8.10
C ASP A 293 21.48 26.14 -9.60
N LEU A 294 21.65 25.04 -10.35
CA LEU A 294 21.26 24.98 -11.76
C LEU A 294 19.74 25.05 -11.94
N ILE A 295 18.95 24.35 -11.10
CA ILE A 295 17.50 24.45 -11.14
C ILE A 295 17.04 25.85 -10.75
N ALA A 296 17.67 26.48 -9.75
CA ALA A 296 17.36 27.85 -9.34
C ALA A 296 17.59 28.84 -10.49
N ALA A 297 18.75 28.77 -11.14
CA ALA A 297 19.12 29.63 -12.26
C ALA A 297 18.19 29.42 -13.46
N GLY A 298 17.93 28.15 -13.83
CA GLY A 298 17.07 27.80 -14.97
C GLY A 298 15.62 28.22 -14.75
N LEU A 299 15.03 27.92 -13.59
CA LEU A 299 13.67 28.34 -13.26
C LEU A 299 13.56 29.87 -13.19
N ARG A 300 14.56 30.57 -12.64
CA ARG A 300 14.58 32.04 -12.65
C ARG A 300 14.57 32.60 -14.07
N ALA A 301 15.48 32.14 -14.93
CA ALA A 301 15.57 32.60 -16.32
C ALA A 301 14.25 32.32 -17.07
N HIS A 302 13.63 31.16 -16.81
CA HIS A 302 12.32 30.82 -17.38
C HIS A 302 11.20 31.75 -16.90
N LEU A 303 11.18 32.08 -15.61
CA LEU A 303 10.22 33.03 -15.04
C LEU A 303 10.40 34.44 -15.60
N GLU A 304 11.63 34.91 -15.78
CA GLU A 304 11.93 36.18 -16.44
C GLU A 304 11.46 36.20 -17.90
N LYS A 305 11.68 35.09 -18.63
CA LYS A 305 11.14 34.90 -19.99
C LYS A 305 9.61 34.91 -20.01
N LEU A 306 8.95 34.26 -19.07
CA LEU A 306 7.49 34.29 -18.92
C LEU A 306 6.95 35.70 -18.75
N LEU A 307 7.61 36.52 -17.92
CA LEU A 307 7.23 37.92 -17.72
C LEU A 307 7.36 38.76 -19.01
N SER A 308 8.32 38.44 -19.88
CA SER A 308 8.49 39.12 -21.17
C SER A 308 7.32 38.91 -22.15
N HIS A 309 6.53 37.83 -21.98
CA HIS A 309 5.39 37.53 -22.86
C HIS A 309 4.12 38.31 -22.51
N GLY A 310 4.07 38.96 -21.34
CA GLY A 310 2.88 39.67 -20.85
C GLY A 310 1.64 38.76 -20.82
N ASP A 311 0.56 39.20 -21.46
CA ASP A 311 -0.75 38.51 -21.41
C ASP A 311 -0.93 37.39 -22.46
N ARG A 312 0.15 36.95 -23.11
CA ARG A 312 0.07 35.95 -24.20
C ARG A 312 1.14 34.88 -24.11
N VAL A 313 1.21 34.21 -22.96
CA VAL A 313 2.14 33.12 -22.73
C VAL A 313 1.83 31.91 -23.65
N PRO A 314 2.82 31.40 -24.40
CA PRO A 314 2.69 30.17 -25.19
C PRO A 314 2.46 28.92 -24.34
N GLU A 315 1.93 27.85 -24.94
CA GLU A 315 1.68 26.57 -24.25
C GLU A 315 2.99 25.82 -23.93
N GLU A 316 4.00 25.96 -24.79
CA GLU A 316 5.35 25.42 -24.59
C GLU A 316 5.96 25.98 -23.30
N GLU A 317 5.91 27.31 -23.10
CA GLU A 317 6.44 27.96 -21.88
C GLU A 317 5.69 27.55 -20.60
N GLN A 318 4.37 27.28 -20.70
CA GLN A 318 3.58 26.76 -19.58
C GLN A 318 3.97 25.32 -19.21
N THR A 319 4.26 24.52 -20.23
CA THR A 319 4.72 23.14 -20.08
C THR A 319 6.13 23.11 -19.48
N GLU A 320 7.04 23.96 -19.96
CA GLU A 320 8.39 24.11 -19.42
C GLU A 320 8.38 24.58 -17.96
N LEU A 321 7.50 25.53 -17.58
CA LEU A 321 7.33 25.91 -16.17
C LEU A 321 6.95 24.69 -15.31
N SER A 322 6.09 23.81 -15.84
CA SER A 322 5.70 22.59 -15.13
C SER A 322 6.87 21.64 -14.92
N HIS A 323 7.75 21.49 -15.93
CA HIS A 323 8.97 20.67 -15.81
C HIS A 323 9.96 21.25 -14.79
N TRP A 324 10.19 22.57 -14.82
CA TRP A 324 11.06 23.22 -13.84
C TRP A 324 10.53 23.09 -12.41
N CYS A 325 9.24 23.33 -12.20
CA CYS A 325 8.59 23.13 -10.91
C CYS A 325 8.72 21.69 -10.41
N GLN A 326 8.54 20.69 -11.29
CA GLN A 326 8.72 19.28 -10.94
C GLN A 326 10.18 18.95 -10.58
N ALA A 327 11.15 19.63 -11.20
CA ALA A 327 12.57 19.44 -10.94
C ALA A 327 13.04 20.01 -9.59
N VAL A 328 12.27 20.91 -8.96
CA VAL A 328 12.61 21.48 -7.64
C VAL A 328 12.79 20.39 -6.60
N GLY A 329 11.81 19.49 -6.45
CA GLY A 329 11.87 18.41 -5.44
C GLY A 329 12.22 18.94 -4.05
N LYS A 330 13.32 18.45 -3.47
CA LYS A 330 13.81 18.83 -2.13
C LYS A 330 14.97 19.84 -2.12
N LYS A 331 15.16 20.59 -3.21
CA LYS A 331 16.32 21.49 -3.36
C LYS A 331 16.17 22.72 -2.48
N THR A 332 17.14 22.94 -1.58
CA THR A 332 17.16 24.05 -0.60
C THR A 332 18.47 24.82 -0.58
N SER A 333 19.27 24.74 -1.65
CA SER A 333 20.53 25.48 -1.77
C SER A 333 20.33 26.99 -1.60
N PRO A 334 21.38 27.77 -1.26
CA PRO A 334 21.28 29.22 -1.13
C PRO A 334 20.66 29.90 -2.37
N ALA A 335 21.01 29.44 -3.58
CA ALA A 335 20.44 29.98 -4.81
C ALA A 335 18.93 29.69 -4.94
N MET A 336 18.46 28.53 -4.47
CA MET A 336 17.02 28.24 -4.41
C MET A 336 16.30 29.19 -3.47
N LEU A 337 16.87 29.50 -2.31
CA LEU A 337 16.29 30.48 -1.39
C LEU A 337 16.21 31.87 -2.02
N ASP A 338 17.25 32.30 -2.71
CA ASP A 338 17.28 33.59 -3.41
C ASP A 338 16.27 33.63 -4.56
N LEU A 339 16.09 32.53 -5.29
CA LEU A 339 15.00 32.38 -6.26
C LEU A 339 13.63 32.59 -5.60
N TRP A 340 13.36 31.96 -4.46
CA TRP A 340 12.06 32.09 -3.79
C TRP A 340 11.79 33.51 -3.32
N ARG A 341 12.78 34.18 -2.74
CA ARG A 341 12.70 35.60 -2.36
C ARG A 341 12.43 36.49 -3.57
N TRP A 342 13.17 36.27 -4.66
CA TRP A 342 12.99 37.01 -5.91
C TRP A 342 11.60 36.80 -6.52
N ALA A 343 11.07 35.58 -6.46
CA ALA A 343 9.75 35.24 -6.99
C ALA A 343 8.61 35.84 -6.14
N ASP A 344 8.76 35.85 -4.81
CA ASP A 344 7.83 36.47 -3.85
C ASP A 344 7.62 37.97 -4.14
N GLU A 345 8.71 38.71 -4.40
CA GLU A 345 8.66 40.13 -4.79
C GLU A 345 7.87 40.42 -6.08
N ARG A 346 7.62 39.39 -6.91
CA ARG A 346 7.01 39.51 -8.25
C ARG A 346 5.73 38.69 -8.39
N MET A 347 5.20 38.20 -7.28
CA MET A 347 4.16 37.18 -7.26
C MET A 347 2.87 37.64 -7.98
N GLU A 348 2.49 38.90 -7.84
CA GLU A 348 1.33 39.50 -8.53
C GLU A 348 1.52 39.56 -10.05
N LEU A 349 2.76 39.72 -10.53
CA LEU A 349 3.04 39.70 -11.96
C LEU A 349 2.79 38.30 -12.53
N PHE A 350 3.20 37.25 -11.81
CA PHE A 350 2.93 35.87 -12.20
C PHE A 350 1.44 35.52 -12.15
N ASP A 351 0.68 36.07 -11.19
CA ASP A 351 -0.78 35.94 -11.15
C ASP A 351 -1.48 36.68 -12.30
N GLY A 352 -0.84 37.71 -12.84
CA GLY A 352 -1.30 38.48 -14.00
C GLY A 352 -1.18 37.74 -15.33
N LEU A 353 -0.29 36.75 -15.44
CA LEU A 353 -0.01 36.06 -16.70
C LEU A 353 -1.24 35.34 -17.28
N ARG A 354 -1.43 35.48 -18.60
CA ARG A 354 -2.52 34.87 -19.37
C ARG A 354 -1.99 34.10 -20.57
N ASN A 355 -2.72 33.08 -21.00
CA ASN A 355 -2.43 32.38 -22.25
C ASN A 355 -3.06 33.11 -23.45
N LYS A 356 -2.79 32.61 -24.66
CA LYS A 356 -3.36 33.15 -25.91
C LYS A 356 -4.90 33.22 -25.95
N LYS A 357 -5.60 32.45 -25.10
CA LYS A 357 -7.07 32.44 -24.99
C LYS A 357 -7.59 33.43 -23.93
N GLY A 358 -6.70 34.19 -23.28
CA GLY A 358 -7.05 35.14 -22.21
C GLY A 358 -7.29 34.48 -20.84
N ASN A 359 -7.04 33.17 -20.69
CA ASN A 359 -7.20 32.47 -19.42
C ASN A 359 -5.94 32.63 -18.56
N SER A 360 -6.11 32.70 -17.23
CA SER A 360 -4.98 32.60 -16.29
C SER A 360 -4.23 31.29 -16.51
N ILE A 361 -2.89 31.37 -16.49
CA ILE A 361 -2.02 30.19 -16.51
C ILE A 361 -1.69 29.68 -15.11
N PHE A 362 -2.18 30.36 -14.07
CA PHE A 362 -1.97 30.01 -12.65
C PHE A 362 -0.48 29.86 -12.27
N ALA A 363 0.41 30.67 -12.86
CA ALA A 363 1.85 30.59 -12.60
C ALA A 363 2.18 30.88 -11.12
N GLY A 364 1.61 31.93 -10.54
CA GLY A 364 1.82 32.26 -9.12
C GLY A 364 1.31 31.16 -8.18
N VAL A 365 0.15 30.55 -8.48
CA VAL A 365 -0.37 29.40 -7.73
C VAL A 365 0.58 28.20 -7.81
N ARG A 366 1.04 27.86 -9.02
CA ARG A 366 1.99 26.76 -9.23
C ARG A 366 3.30 26.97 -8.47
N LEU A 367 3.83 28.19 -8.45
CA LEU A 367 5.04 28.51 -7.69
C LEU A 367 4.82 28.33 -6.18
N THR A 368 3.67 28.78 -5.65
CA THR A 368 3.35 28.57 -4.23
C THR A 368 3.12 27.10 -3.87
N ASP A 369 2.50 26.33 -4.76
CA ASP A 369 2.33 24.88 -4.56
C ASP A 369 3.69 24.17 -4.59
N THR A 370 4.58 24.57 -5.51
CA THR A 370 5.95 24.04 -5.60
C THR A 370 6.76 24.36 -4.34
N LEU A 371 6.65 25.58 -3.82
CA LEU A 371 7.30 25.98 -2.56
C LEU A 371 6.76 25.18 -1.37
N ALA A 372 5.43 24.99 -1.29
CA ALA A 372 4.80 24.19 -0.25
C ALA A 372 5.20 22.70 -0.31
N ASP A 373 5.39 22.17 -1.51
CA ASP A 373 5.89 20.80 -1.75
C ASP A 373 7.37 20.65 -1.37
N CYS A 374 8.21 21.63 -1.72
CA CYS A 374 9.60 21.64 -1.25
C CYS A 374 9.67 21.71 0.30
N LEU A 375 8.89 22.60 0.91
CA LEU A 375 8.82 22.77 2.37
C LEU A 375 8.44 21.48 3.12
N ARG A 376 7.41 20.75 2.67
CA ARG A 376 6.92 19.55 3.36
C ARG A 376 7.90 18.38 3.32
N HIS A 377 8.89 18.41 2.42
CA HIS A 377 9.87 17.35 2.24
C HIS A 377 11.28 17.72 2.75
N THR A 378 11.50 18.95 3.20
CA THR A 378 12.83 19.45 3.59
C THR A 378 12.86 19.80 5.07
N GLY A 379 14.01 19.58 5.73
CA GLY A 379 14.20 19.77 7.17
C GLY A 379 14.27 21.22 7.64
N PRO A 380 14.62 21.48 8.92
CA PRO A 380 14.91 22.83 9.41
C PRO A 380 16.00 23.52 8.59
N GLY A 381 15.88 24.82 8.38
CA GLY A 381 16.86 25.61 7.64
C GLY A 381 16.30 26.91 7.06
N PRO A 382 17.11 27.64 6.28
CA PRO A 382 16.76 28.98 5.78
C PRO A 382 15.47 29.04 4.95
N LEU A 383 15.15 27.99 4.18
CA LEU A 383 13.88 27.91 3.46
C LEU A 383 12.68 27.89 4.42
N ARG A 384 12.77 27.06 5.48
CA ARG A 384 11.71 26.94 6.48
C ARG A 384 11.49 28.25 7.23
N ASP A 385 12.58 28.95 7.59
CA ASP A 385 12.53 30.26 8.24
C ASP A 385 11.89 31.33 7.34
N HIS A 386 12.19 31.29 6.04
CA HIS A 386 11.56 32.18 5.05
C HIS A 386 10.06 31.89 4.92
N CYS A 387 9.67 30.63 4.75
CA CYS A 387 8.28 30.20 4.67
C CYS A 387 7.47 30.60 5.92
N LEU A 388 8.06 30.47 7.11
CA LEU A 388 7.42 30.82 8.38
C LEU A 388 6.99 32.30 8.43
N LYS A 389 7.83 33.21 7.92
CA LYS A 389 7.61 34.66 7.95
C LYS A 389 6.87 35.21 6.73
N LEU A 390 6.65 34.36 5.71
CA LEU A 390 6.14 34.78 4.40
C LEU A 390 4.79 35.51 4.49
N PHE A 391 3.85 34.97 5.26
CA PHE A 391 2.54 35.60 5.44
C PHE A 391 2.58 36.86 6.32
N ASP A 392 3.49 36.92 7.31
CA ASP A 392 3.64 38.09 8.17
C ASP A 392 4.16 39.30 7.37
N HIS A 393 5.04 39.06 6.39
CA HIS A 393 5.56 40.10 5.51
C HIS A 393 4.57 40.53 4.42
N ARG A 394 3.74 39.61 3.92
CA ARG A 394 2.85 39.83 2.76
C ARG A 394 1.43 39.33 3.05
N PRO A 395 0.71 39.91 4.04
CA PRO A 395 -0.59 39.41 4.48
C PRO A 395 -1.70 39.53 3.43
N GLU A 396 -1.54 40.40 2.44
CA GLU A 396 -2.41 40.52 1.26
C GLU A 396 -2.38 39.28 0.37
N MET A 397 -1.28 38.52 0.38
CA MET A 397 -1.13 37.29 -0.37
C MET A 397 -1.68 36.11 0.44
N THR A 398 -3.00 35.98 0.48
CA THR A 398 -3.70 35.04 1.38
C THR A 398 -3.21 33.59 1.29
N ARG A 399 -2.76 33.12 0.13
CA ARG A 399 -2.20 31.76 -0.05
C ARG A 399 -0.90 31.51 0.73
N TYR A 400 -0.16 32.55 1.13
CA TYR A 400 1.01 32.40 1.98
C TYR A 400 0.66 31.98 3.41
N LEU A 401 -0.60 32.19 3.85
CA LEU A 401 -1.08 31.65 5.12
C LEU A 401 -0.93 30.13 5.17
N HIS A 402 -1.20 29.43 4.07
CA HIS A 402 -1.03 27.98 3.96
C HIS A 402 0.43 27.58 4.20
N ILE A 403 1.35 28.20 3.46
CA ILE A 403 2.79 27.89 3.54
C ILE A 403 3.35 28.21 4.93
N SER A 404 3.01 29.39 5.46
CA SER A 404 3.44 29.86 6.78
C SER A 404 2.92 28.94 7.89
N PHE A 405 1.66 28.51 7.82
CA PHE A 405 1.08 27.55 8.76
C PHE A 405 1.79 26.19 8.73
N LEU A 406 2.04 25.62 7.55
CA LEU A 406 2.78 24.36 7.44
C LEU A 406 4.20 24.50 7.99
N ALA A 407 4.90 25.60 7.69
CA ALA A 407 6.22 25.86 8.25
C ALA A 407 6.18 25.96 9.78
N ALA A 408 5.15 26.59 10.35
CA ALA A 408 4.96 26.71 11.78
C ALA A 408 4.73 25.34 12.45
N LEU A 409 3.86 24.50 11.88
CA LEU A 409 3.64 23.13 12.38
C LEU A 409 4.90 22.28 12.37
N LEU A 410 5.81 22.53 11.44
CA LEU A 410 7.08 21.81 11.31
C LEU A 410 8.20 22.39 12.19
N SER A 411 7.99 23.52 12.87
CA SER A 411 9.08 24.26 13.55
C SER A 411 8.79 24.71 14.98
N LEU A 412 7.54 25.04 15.29
CA LEU A 412 7.17 25.74 16.52
C LEU A 412 6.40 24.84 17.48
N PRO A 413 6.40 25.16 18.78
CA PRO A 413 5.53 24.50 19.76
C PRO A 413 4.06 24.59 19.36
N ALA A 414 3.30 23.52 19.61
CA ALA A 414 1.92 23.41 19.16
C ALA A 414 1.02 24.55 19.68
N ALA A 415 1.28 24.99 20.92
CA ALA A 415 0.57 26.09 21.54
C ALA A 415 0.81 27.42 20.81
N GLU A 416 2.04 27.71 20.41
CA GLU A 416 2.38 28.92 19.66
C GLU A 416 1.74 28.94 18.27
N VAL A 417 1.69 27.77 17.60
CA VAL A 417 0.99 27.64 16.32
C VAL A 417 -0.51 27.92 16.49
N PHE A 418 -1.14 27.38 17.54
CA PHE A 418 -2.55 27.66 17.80
C PHE A 418 -2.80 29.14 18.07
N GLU A 419 -2.00 29.79 18.92
CA GLU A 419 -2.17 31.22 19.22
C GLU A 419 -2.08 32.09 17.96
N LYS A 420 -1.11 31.80 17.09
CA LYS A 420 -0.87 32.57 15.87
C LYS A 420 -1.97 32.34 14.82
N TYR A 421 -2.32 31.08 14.54
CA TYR A 421 -3.16 30.74 13.38
C TYR A 421 -4.62 30.42 13.72
N GLY A 422 -4.90 29.99 14.95
CA GLY A 422 -6.25 29.67 15.43
C GLY A 422 -7.28 30.76 15.10
N PRO A 423 -7.00 32.07 15.33
CA PRO A 423 -7.93 33.16 15.05
C PRO A 423 -8.49 33.22 13.62
N TYR A 424 -7.81 32.66 12.62
CA TYR A 424 -8.32 32.64 11.24
C TYR A 424 -9.45 31.63 11.02
N ILE A 425 -9.63 30.65 11.92
CA ILE A 425 -10.85 29.83 11.96
C ILE A 425 -11.94 30.63 12.65
N LEU A 426 -12.97 30.98 11.87
CA LEU A 426 -14.08 31.81 12.32
C LEU A 426 -15.12 30.97 13.06
N THR A 427 -15.42 31.35 14.29
CA THR A 427 -16.47 30.76 15.14
C THR A 427 -17.75 31.59 15.16
N GLU A 428 -17.74 32.76 14.51
CA GLU A 428 -18.87 33.67 14.37
C GLU A 428 -18.82 34.31 12.98
N GLU A 429 -19.98 34.69 12.43
CA GLU A 429 -20.05 35.32 11.11
C GLU A 429 -19.36 36.70 11.14
N PRO A 430 -18.40 36.97 10.25
CA PRO A 430 -17.65 38.21 10.29
C PRO A 430 -18.52 39.40 9.87
N THR A 431 -18.63 40.39 10.76
CA THR A 431 -19.40 41.63 10.51
C THR A 431 -18.59 42.69 9.73
N GLN A 432 -17.26 42.63 9.79
CA GLN A 432 -16.34 43.52 9.09
C GLN A 432 -15.27 42.71 8.36
N ASP A 433 -14.89 43.18 7.17
CA ASP A 433 -13.93 42.53 6.28
C ASP A 433 -14.28 41.05 5.99
N ALA A 434 -15.58 40.80 5.80
CA ALA A 434 -16.13 39.45 5.68
C ALA A 434 -15.49 38.65 4.54
N GLY A 435 -15.23 39.30 3.40
CA GLY A 435 -14.60 38.67 2.24
C GLY A 435 -13.22 38.10 2.57
N ARG A 436 -12.30 38.96 3.06
CA ARG A 436 -10.93 38.55 3.39
C ARG A 436 -10.91 37.52 4.52
N LYS A 437 -11.69 37.71 5.58
CA LYS A 437 -11.76 36.77 6.71
C LYS A 437 -12.25 35.39 6.27
N LYS A 438 -13.28 35.32 5.41
CA LYS A 438 -13.75 34.05 4.83
C LYS A 438 -12.68 33.41 3.95
N THR A 439 -11.96 34.19 3.14
CA THR A 439 -10.83 33.67 2.35
C THR A 439 -9.73 33.08 3.23
N LEU A 440 -9.27 33.80 4.27
CA LEU A 440 -8.23 33.31 5.18
C LEU A 440 -8.68 32.05 5.94
N ASN A 441 -9.94 32.00 6.36
CA ASN A 441 -10.55 30.80 6.94
C ASN A 441 -10.45 29.61 5.96
N THR A 442 -10.95 29.76 4.73
CA THR A 442 -10.89 28.69 3.72
C THR A 442 -9.45 28.25 3.44
N VAL A 443 -8.49 29.18 3.38
CA VAL A 443 -7.07 28.85 3.18
C VAL A 443 -6.53 28.01 4.35
N LEU A 444 -6.80 28.42 5.59
CA LEU A 444 -6.34 27.67 6.75
C LEU A 444 -7.03 26.31 6.89
N LEU A 445 -8.31 26.20 6.55
CA LEU A 445 -9.01 24.90 6.53
C LEU A 445 -8.41 23.95 5.49
N ARG A 446 -8.01 24.45 4.33
CA ARG A 446 -7.28 23.65 3.33
C ARG A 446 -5.93 23.19 3.87
N ALA A 447 -5.21 24.09 4.53
CA ALA A 447 -3.91 23.78 5.15
C ALA A 447 -4.03 22.72 6.26
N LEU A 448 -5.06 22.82 7.11
CA LEU A 448 -5.40 21.80 8.10
C LEU A 448 -5.79 20.46 7.44
N GLY A 449 -6.42 20.50 6.26
CA GLY A 449 -6.72 19.31 5.45
C GLY A 449 -5.48 18.56 4.94
N ASP A 450 -4.32 19.22 4.94
CA ASP A 450 -3.01 18.63 4.67
C ASP A 450 -2.32 18.10 5.94
N VAL A 451 -2.96 18.07 7.12
CA VAL A 451 -2.37 17.52 8.35
C VAL A 451 -3.16 16.31 8.81
N TRP A 452 -2.49 15.18 8.94
CA TRP A 452 -3.12 13.88 9.17
C TRP A 452 -2.54 13.23 10.42
N TRP A 453 -3.42 12.68 11.26
CA TRP A 453 -3.03 11.74 12.30
C TRP A 453 -2.74 10.37 11.66
N TYR A 454 -1.58 9.79 11.94
CA TYR A 454 -1.20 8.45 11.48
C TYR A 454 -1.19 7.48 12.67
N PRO A 455 -2.26 6.68 12.86
CA PRO A 455 -2.40 5.79 14.01
C PRO A 455 -1.28 4.76 14.15
N GLN A 456 -0.68 4.32 13.03
CA GLN A 456 0.37 3.30 13.02
C GLN A 456 1.65 3.77 13.70
N VAL A 457 1.91 5.08 13.68
CA VAL A 457 3.12 5.69 14.23
C VAL A 457 2.83 6.63 15.41
N GLY A 458 1.56 6.87 15.74
CA GLY A 458 1.15 7.75 16.84
C GLY A 458 1.60 9.21 16.68
N GLN A 459 1.63 9.71 15.44
CA GLN A 459 2.14 11.06 15.14
C GLN A 459 1.29 11.78 14.09
N TYR A 460 1.32 13.10 14.15
CA TYR A 460 0.81 13.97 13.09
C TYR A 460 1.87 14.18 12.01
N ARG A 461 1.45 14.13 10.74
CA ARG A 461 2.30 14.48 9.60
C ARG A 461 1.58 15.40 8.64
N VAL A 462 2.35 16.27 7.99
CA VAL A 462 1.88 16.94 6.78
C VAL A 462 1.75 15.88 5.68
N TYR A 463 0.64 15.89 4.94
CA TYR A 463 0.31 14.87 3.94
C TYR A 463 1.43 14.76 2.90
N GLY A 464 1.94 13.54 2.73
CA GLY A 464 3.08 13.24 1.86
C GLY A 464 4.44 13.68 2.42
N GLY A 465 4.49 14.39 3.55
CA GLY A 465 5.70 15.05 4.07
C GLY A 465 6.13 14.58 5.47
N LEU A 466 6.79 15.51 6.17
CA LEU A 466 7.39 15.31 7.49
C LEU A 466 6.37 15.30 8.64
N SER A 467 6.78 14.75 9.79
CA SER A 467 6.04 14.86 11.05
C SER A 467 6.03 16.31 11.56
N THR A 468 4.95 16.71 12.23
CA THR A 468 4.88 17.99 12.94
C THR A 468 5.90 18.01 14.10
N ALA A 469 6.35 19.20 14.49
CA ALA A 469 7.34 19.35 15.57
C ALA A 469 6.79 18.83 16.92
N GLU A 470 5.51 19.09 17.18
CA GLU A 470 4.76 18.60 18.33
C GLU A 470 3.38 18.08 17.88
N PRO A 471 2.69 17.25 18.69
CA PRO A 471 1.30 16.93 18.46
C PRO A 471 0.43 18.18 18.34
N LEU A 472 -0.62 18.15 17.52
CA LEU A 472 -1.50 19.31 17.38
C LEU A 472 -2.12 19.71 18.72
N ASP A 473 -2.17 21.02 18.96
CA ASP A 473 -2.84 21.56 20.13
C ASP A 473 -4.34 21.22 20.12
N ILE A 474 -4.85 20.67 21.22
CA ILE A 474 -6.23 20.21 21.33
C ILE A 474 -7.27 21.31 21.07
N ARG A 475 -6.88 22.58 21.28
CA ARG A 475 -7.75 23.74 21.04
C ARG A 475 -8.14 23.89 19.57
N TRP A 476 -7.40 23.28 18.64
CA TRP A 476 -7.82 23.17 17.24
C TRP A 476 -9.15 22.42 17.10
N ILE A 477 -9.31 21.29 17.79
CA ILE A 477 -10.56 20.50 17.74
C ILE A 477 -11.72 21.29 18.37
N GLU A 478 -11.48 21.92 19.52
CA GLU A 478 -12.49 22.77 20.16
C GLU A 478 -12.95 23.88 19.22
N ARG A 479 -12.00 24.57 18.58
CA ARG A 479 -12.31 25.68 17.69
C ARG A 479 -13.03 25.23 16.41
N LEU A 480 -12.60 24.13 15.80
CA LEU A 480 -13.20 23.60 14.57
C LEU A 480 -14.65 23.13 14.79
N THR A 481 -14.97 22.50 15.92
CA THR A 481 -16.36 22.09 16.20
C THR A 481 -17.35 23.26 16.35
N ARG A 482 -16.82 24.48 16.56
CA ARG A 482 -17.55 25.75 16.63
C ARG A 482 -17.42 26.60 15.37
N ALA A 483 -16.74 26.13 14.33
CA ALA A 483 -16.52 26.91 13.11
C ALA A 483 -17.84 27.15 12.36
N VAL A 484 -18.02 28.36 11.83
CA VAL A 484 -19.25 28.76 11.10
C VAL A 484 -19.07 28.82 9.59
N CYS A 485 -17.85 29.05 9.11
CA CYS A 485 -17.53 29.05 7.68
C CYS A 485 -16.86 27.73 7.31
N THR A 486 -17.65 26.71 7.00
CA THR A 486 -17.18 25.33 6.74
C THR A 486 -17.24 24.93 5.27
N ASP A 487 -17.60 25.86 4.38
CA ASP A 487 -17.66 25.59 2.95
C ASP A 487 -16.24 25.59 2.35
N VAL A 488 -15.69 24.38 2.16
CA VAL A 488 -14.35 24.15 1.63
C VAL A 488 -14.48 23.25 0.40
N PRO A 489 -13.88 23.64 -0.74
CA PRO A 489 -13.91 22.80 -1.94
C PRO A 489 -13.35 21.41 -1.68
N ARG A 490 -14.05 20.40 -2.20
CA ARG A 490 -13.69 19.00 -2.05
C ARG A 490 -12.29 18.74 -2.60
N ARG A 491 -11.47 18.03 -1.82
CA ARG A 491 -10.17 17.55 -2.30
C ARG A 491 -10.40 16.42 -3.30
N ALA A 492 -9.68 16.44 -4.42
CA ALA A 492 -9.71 15.34 -5.38
C ALA A 492 -9.12 14.06 -4.76
N GLY A 493 -9.74 12.91 -5.01
CA GLY A 493 -9.31 11.61 -4.50
C GLY A 493 -10.30 10.93 -3.56
N ALA A 494 -10.17 9.62 -3.41
CA ALA A 494 -10.90 8.84 -2.42
C ALA A 494 -10.42 9.21 -1.01
N SER A 495 -11.34 9.47 -0.08
CA SER A 495 -10.99 9.62 1.33
C SER A 495 -11.11 8.26 2.00
N PRO A 496 -10.07 7.75 2.68
CA PRO A 496 -10.19 6.52 3.48
C PRO A 496 -11.15 6.70 4.67
N PHE A 497 -11.55 7.94 4.95
CA PHE A 497 -12.45 8.30 6.05
C PHE A 497 -13.91 8.45 5.62
N ALA A 498 -14.28 8.31 4.35
CA ALA A 498 -15.67 8.44 3.91
C ALA A 498 -16.09 7.26 3.05
N TYR A 499 -17.36 6.86 3.17
CA TYR A 499 -17.87 5.77 2.37
C TYR A 499 -18.23 6.24 0.96
N TYR A 500 -17.85 5.47 -0.06
CA TYR A 500 -17.73 5.97 -1.44
C TYR A 500 -19.01 6.56 -2.04
N TRP A 501 -20.20 6.20 -1.55
CA TRP A 501 -21.47 6.73 -2.05
C TRP A 501 -22.07 7.87 -1.22
N GLU A 502 -21.58 8.12 0.01
CA GLU A 502 -22.04 9.27 0.80
C GLU A 502 -21.18 10.51 0.50
N ASP A 503 -21.83 11.59 0.09
CA ASP A 503 -21.18 12.86 -0.19
C ASP A 503 -20.98 13.69 1.09
N VAL A 504 -20.00 13.27 1.89
CA VAL A 504 -19.64 13.95 3.15
C VAL A 504 -18.86 15.24 2.85
N PRO A 505 -19.22 16.39 3.47
CA PRO A 505 -18.49 17.64 3.28
C PRO A 505 -17.00 17.54 3.60
N GLU A 506 -16.16 18.27 2.86
CA GLU A 506 -14.70 18.20 3.02
C GLU A 506 -14.25 18.69 4.39
N PHE A 507 -14.94 19.67 4.97
CA PHE A 507 -14.67 20.14 6.33
C PHE A 507 -14.76 19.02 7.37
N ASP A 508 -15.84 18.24 7.32
CA ASP A 508 -16.08 17.13 8.26
C ASP A 508 -15.01 16.05 8.09
N ARG A 509 -14.56 15.80 6.85
CA ARG A 509 -13.44 14.89 6.56
C ARG A 509 -12.12 15.40 7.11
N THR A 510 -11.82 16.68 6.94
CA THR A 510 -10.62 17.31 7.51
C THR A 510 -10.60 17.17 9.02
N LEU A 511 -11.74 17.43 9.68
CA LEU A 511 -11.86 17.22 11.12
C LEU A 511 -11.50 15.78 11.50
N MET A 512 -12.02 14.78 10.78
CA MET A 512 -11.72 13.38 11.07
C MET A 512 -10.29 12.92 10.72
N ARG A 513 -9.58 13.63 9.85
CA ARG A 513 -8.14 13.40 9.58
C ARG A 513 -7.24 13.92 10.71
N LEU A 514 -7.67 14.98 11.38
CA LEU A 514 -6.92 15.63 12.46
C LEU A 514 -7.06 14.92 13.82
N VAL A 515 -7.94 13.94 13.93
CA VAL A 515 -8.33 13.42 15.23
C VAL A 515 -7.52 12.19 15.57
N ASP A 516 -6.77 12.29 16.66
CA ASP A 516 -6.34 11.13 17.43
C ASP A 516 -7.57 10.52 18.12
N PRO A 517 -8.02 9.33 17.68
CA PRO A 517 -9.18 8.71 18.26
C PRO A 517 -8.94 8.26 19.70
N GLU A 518 -7.71 8.14 20.20
CA GLU A 518 -7.44 7.75 21.60
C GLU A 518 -7.45 8.92 22.57
N ASN A 519 -7.45 10.16 22.08
CA ASN A 519 -7.48 11.34 22.93
C ASN A 519 -8.88 11.58 23.53
N GLU A 520 -9.00 11.46 24.86
CA GLU A 520 -10.27 11.59 25.57
C GLU A 520 -10.94 12.97 25.38
N THR A 521 -10.15 14.04 25.34
CA THR A 521 -10.66 15.40 25.14
C THR A 521 -11.22 15.57 23.72
N SER A 522 -10.52 15.05 22.70
CA SER A 522 -11.02 15.03 21.32
C SER A 522 -12.35 14.29 21.23
N ARG A 523 -12.47 13.09 21.85
CA ARG A 523 -13.72 12.31 21.90
C ARG A 523 -14.86 13.14 22.50
N LYS A 524 -14.64 13.78 23.66
CA LYS A 524 -15.64 14.61 24.35
C LYS A 524 -16.15 15.78 23.50
N LEU A 525 -15.28 16.40 22.69
CA LEU A 525 -15.65 17.51 21.81
C LEU A 525 -16.37 17.05 20.53
N LEU A 526 -15.94 15.91 19.96
CA LEU A 526 -16.41 15.46 18.64
C LEU A 526 -17.69 14.65 18.69
N ILE A 527 -17.91 13.83 19.71
CA ILE A 527 -19.13 13.01 19.79
C ILE A 527 -20.40 13.88 19.69
N PRO A 528 -20.55 14.98 20.47
CA PRO A 528 -21.70 15.87 20.33
C PRO A 528 -21.78 16.52 18.95
N TYR A 529 -20.64 16.93 18.41
CA TYR A 529 -20.55 17.53 17.07
C TYR A 529 -21.04 16.55 15.98
N LEU A 530 -20.55 15.32 15.97
CA LEU A 530 -20.90 14.29 15.00
C LEU A 530 -22.36 13.87 15.12
N ARG A 531 -22.91 13.78 16.35
CA ARG A 531 -24.34 13.53 16.56
C ARG A 531 -25.20 14.64 15.95
N ARG A 532 -24.83 15.90 16.13
CA ARG A 532 -25.51 17.04 15.48
C ARG A 532 -25.41 16.94 13.94
N ARG A 533 -24.23 16.62 13.40
CA ARG A 533 -24.04 16.47 11.94
C ARG A 533 -24.81 15.28 11.35
N LEU A 534 -24.89 14.16 12.06
CA LEU A 534 -25.73 13.02 11.70
C LEU A 534 -27.19 13.45 11.59
N GLU A 535 -27.69 14.16 12.61
CA GLU A 535 -29.05 14.69 12.62
C GLU A 535 -29.29 15.69 11.48
N GLU A 536 -28.37 16.62 11.19
CA GLU A 536 -28.52 17.61 10.12
C GLU A 536 -28.52 16.95 8.72
N THR A 537 -27.52 16.12 8.44
CA THR A 537 -27.21 15.64 7.07
C THR A 537 -27.93 14.36 6.65
N GLY A 538 -28.32 13.52 7.62
CA GLY A 538 -28.88 12.19 7.34
C GLY A 538 -27.90 11.19 6.73
N GLN A 539 -26.59 11.46 6.76
CA GLN A 539 -25.56 10.55 6.24
C GLN A 539 -25.22 9.48 7.29
N SER A 540 -26.14 8.54 7.41
CA SER A 540 -26.19 7.58 8.52
C SER A 540 -24.99 6.65 8.59
N TYR A 541 -24.35 6.35 7.45
CA TYR A 541 -23.30 5.35 7.41
C TYR A 541 -21.95 5.91 7.85
N THR A 542 -21.58 7.09 7.36
CA THR A 542 -20.28 7.69 7.66
C THR A 542 -20.25 8.25 9.08
N TYR A 543 -21.24 9.05 9.49
CA TYR A 543 -21.24 9.66 10.82
C TYR A 543 -21.39 8.64 11.94
N SER A 544 -22.18 7.58 11.75
CA SER A 544 -22.30 6.52 12.76
C SER A 544 -20.98 5.77 12.95
N ARG A 545 -20.27 5.44 11.86
CA ARG A 545 -18.94 4.80 11.97
C ARG A 545 -17.89 5.70 12.60
N TRP A 546 -17.95 7.01 12.33
CA TRP A 546 -17.10 7.97 13.02
C TRP A 546 -17.40 8.06 14.51
N LEU A 547 -18.69 7.98 14.90
CA LEU A 547 -19.08 7.86 16.29
C LEU A 547 -18.52 6.58 16.91
N PHE A 548 -18.69 5.42 16.26
CA PHE A 548 -18.16 4.13 16.73
C PHE A 548 -16.66 4.19 16.98
N ARG A 549 -15.91 4.76 16.03
CA ARG A 549 -14.44 4.93 16.13
C ARG A 549 -14.01 5.78 17.33
N LEU A 550 -14.85 6.69 17.79
CA LEU A 550 -14.58 7.56 18.93
C LEU A 550 -15.23 7.04 20.23
N GLY A 551 -15.80 5.83 20.24
CA GLY A 551 -16.54 5.29 21.37
C GLY A 551 -17.89 5.96 21.61
N GLY A 552 -18.41 6.70 20.64
CA GLY A 552 -19.73 7.33 20.67
C GLY A 552 -20.80 6.45 20.05
N SER A 553 -22.04 6.61 20.50
CA SER A 553 -23.21 5.94 19.92
C SER A 553 -24.10 6.92 19.14
N PRO A 554 -24.69 6.52 18.00
CA PRO A 554 -25.71 7.27 17.28
C PRO A 554 -27.13 7.06 17.84
N ARG A 555 -27.28 6.32 18.95
CA ARG A 555 -28.58 6.00 19.55
C ARG A 555 -29.46 7.23 19.76
N GLY A 556 -30.74 7.07 19.44
CA GLY A 556 -31.78 8.10 19.43
C GLY A 556 -31.80 8.99 18.18
N LEU A 557 -30.84 8.83 17.27
CA LEU A 557 -30.71 9.60 16.02
C LEU A 557 -30.59 8.71 14.77
N LEU A 558 -30.10 7.47 14.91
CA LEU A 558 -29.83 6.59 13.78
C LEU A 558 -31.07 6.31 12.95
N GLY A 559 -32.20 5.96 13.58
CA GLY A 559 -33.47 5.71 12.88
C GLY A 559 -33.89 6.94 12.06
N LYS A 560 -33.98 8.09 12.71
CA LYS A 560 -34.33 9.37 12.07
C LYS A 560 -33.39 9.76 10.94
N ALA A 561 -32.09 9.49 11.07
CA ALA A 561 -31.11 9.76 10.03
C ALA A 561 -31.34 8.85 8.81
N LEU A 562 -31.63 7.56 9.02
CA LEU A 562 -31.97 6.61 7.97
C LEU A 562 -33.26 7.01 7.24
N ALA A 563 -34.25 7.55 7.97
CA ALA A 563 -35.51 8.05 7.42
C ALA A 563 -35.35 9.19 6.41
N LYS A 564 -34.25 9.95 6.48
CA LYS A 564 -33.96 11.00 5.48
C LYS A 564 -33.58 10.42 4.11
N ARG A 565 -33.09 9.18 4.05
CA ARG A 565 -32.55 8.54 2.84
C ARG A 565 -32.91 7.04 2.74
N PRO A 566 -34.20 6.68 2.72
CA PRO A 566 -34.62 5.28 2.78
C PRO A 566 -34.13 4.44 1.59
N ASN A 567 -33.92 5.04 0.42
CA ASN A 567 -33.44 4.34 -0.78
C ASN A 567 -31.98 3.86 -0.66
N ASP A 568 -31.18 4.47 0.21
CA ASP A 568 -29.78 4.12 0.43
C ASP A 568 -29.67 2.90 1.38
N ASN A 569 -30.76 2.55 2.08
CA ASN A 569 -30.81 1.55 3.14
C ASN A 569 -31.10 0.15 2.60
N ARG A 570 -30.10 -0.38 1.89
CA ARG A 570 -30.09 -1.77 1.38
C ARG A 570 -29.79 -2.74 2.52
N SER A 571 -30.27 -3.98 2.41
CA SER A 571 -30.07 -5.03 3.42
C SER A 571 -28.60 -5.20 3.83
N TYR A 572 -27.70 -5.30 2.84
CA TYR A 572 -26.27 -5.42 3.09
C TYR A 572 -25.66 -4.19 3.79
N ALA A 573 -26.09 -2.98 3.43
CA ALA A 573 -25.56 -1.76 4.02
C ALA A 573 -25.98 -1.63 5.49
N VAL A 574 -27.25 -1.95 5.79
CA VAL A 574 -27.77 -1.99 7.16
C VAL A 574 -27.08 -3.08 7.97
N TRP A 575 -26.94 -4.29 7.41
CA TRP A 575 -26.20 -5.39 8.05
C TRP A 575 -24.78 -4.95 8.43
N GLN A 576 -24.03 -4.40 7.47
CA GLN A 576 -22.65 -4.01 7.68
C GLN A 576 -22.52 -2.93 8.76
N LEU A 577 -23.42 -1.93 8.75
CA LEU A 577 -23.41 -0.89 9.77
C LEU A 577 -23.67 -1.45 11.18
N MET A 578 -24.60 -2.41 11.31
CA MET A 578 -24.93 -3.03 12.60
C MET A 578 -23.85 -4.00 13.08
N TYR A 579 -23.20 -4.71 12.16
CA TYR A 579 -22.02 -5.50 12.44
C TYR A 579 -20.88 -4.63 12.98
N ASP A 580 -20.62 -3.48 12.33
CA ASP A 580 -19.61 -2.51 12.79
C ASP A 580 -19.96 -1.94 14.18
N ALA A 581 -21.24 -1.68 14.44
CA ALA A 581 -21.72 -1.23 15.76
C ALA A 581 -21.47 -2.29 16.84
N TRP A 582 -21.75 -3.56 16.54
CA TRP A 582 -21.50 -4.68 17.45
C TRP A 582 -20.05 -4.84 17.82
N GLN A 583 -19.15 -4.73 16.84
CA GLN A 583 -17.72 -4.76 17.07
C GLN A 583 -17.23 -3.60 17.95
N ALA A 584 -17.81 -2.40 17.79
CA ALA A 584 -17.29 -1.19 18.43
C ALA A 584 -17.96 -0.82 19.77
N LEU A 585 -19.26 -1.08 19.94
CA LEU A 585 -20.07 -0.63 21.08
C LEU A 585 -20.54 -1.75 22.00
N GLY A 586 -20.39 -3.01 21.57
CA GLY A 586 -20.84 -4.18 22.31
C GLY A 586 -22.32 -4.51 22.12
N THR A 587 -22.74 -5.62 22.74
CA THR A 587 -24.02 -6.29 22.48
C THR A 587 -25.25 -5.47 22.86
N GLU A 588 -25.29 -4.92 24.08
CA GLU A 588 -26.43 -4.15 24.61
C GLU A 588 -26.77 -2.95 23.72
N GLU A 589 -25.77 -2.14 23.39
CA GLU A 589 -25.97 -0.94 22.58
C GLU A 589 -26.34 -1.29 21.13
N SER A 590 -25.81 -2.39 20.61
CA SER A 590 -26.14 -2.87 19.26
C SER A 590 -27.57 -3.38 19.16
N ILE A 591 -28.09 -4.06 20.19
CA ILE A 591 -29.50 -4.45 20.27
C ILE A 591 -30.38 -3.19 20.26
N ALA A 592 -30.04 -2.17 21.04
CA ALA A 592 -30.81 -0.93 21.08
C ALA A 592 -30.83 -0.21 19.72
N LEU A 593 -29.71 -0.19 18.99
CA LEU A 593 -29.63 0.38 17.65
C LEU A 593 -30.44 -0.44 16.63
N LEU A 594 -30.38 -1.77 16.69
CA LEU A 594 -31.19 -2.65 15.85
C LEU A 594 -32.69 -2.42 16.05
N GLU A 595 -33.14 -2.32 17.31
CA GLU A 595 -34.54 -2.03 17.65
C GLU A 595 -34.97 -0.64 17.19
N GLU A 596 -34.11 0.38 17.33
CA GLU A 596 -34.35 1.73 16.81
C GLU A 596 -34.51 1.73 15.28
N VAL A 597 -33.61 1.05 14.57
CA VAL A 597 -33.64 0.93 13.10
C VAL A 597 -34.92 0.23 12.63
N LEU A 598 -35.32 -0.85 13.29
CA LEU A 598 -36.54 -1.59 13.00
C LEU A 598 -37.80 -0.74 13.25
N THR A 599 -37.82 0.02 14.35
CA THR A 599 -38.96 0.86 14.75
C THR A 599 -39.23 1.96 13.74
N GLU A 600 -38.19 2.60 13.21
CA GLU A 600 -38.34 3.63 12.19
C GLU A 600 -38.80 3.07 10.84
N GLY A 601 -38.34 1.86 10.47
CA GLY A 601 -38.78 1.18 9.24
C GLY A 601 -38.32 1.84 7.93
N ALA A 602 -37.30 2.71 7.99
CA ALA A 602 -36.82 3.52 6.87
C ALA A 602 -35.92 2.75 5.89
N PHE A 603 -36.45 1.70 5.25
CA PHE A 603 -35.67 0.81 4.37
C PHE A 603 -35.95 1.01 2.90
N GLN A 604 -35.03 0.54 2.06
CA GLN A 604 -35.30 0.38 0.65
C GLN A 604 -36.44 -0.63 0.47
N LYS A 605 -37.43 -0.33 -0.40
CA LYS A 605 -38.63 -1.18 -0.59
C LYS A 605 -38.30 -2.66 -0.84
N GLN A 606 -37.27 -2.95 -1.63
CA GLN A 606 -36.84 -4.31 -1.92
C GLN A 606 -36.18 -5.02 -0.73
N ALA A 607 -35.55 -4.26 0.18
CA ALA A 607 -34.85 -4.80 1.35
C ALA A 607 -35.75 -4.93 2.58
N ALA A 608 -36.85 -4.17 2.65
CA ALA A 608 -37.72 -4.09 3.83
C ALA A 608 -38.22 -5.46 4.34
N PRO A 609 -38.71 -6.40 3.51
CA PRO A 609 -39.19 -7.70 4.01
C PRO A 609 -38.08 -8.53 4.66
N LEU A 610 -36.86 -8.45 4.14
CA LEU A 610 -35.70 -9.16 4.67
C LEU A 610 -35.27 -8.56 6.00
N ILE A 611 -35.10 -7.24 6.05
CA ILE A 611 -34.65 -6.52 7.25
C ILE A 611 -35.65 -6.69 8.40
N GLN A 612 -36.96 -6.62 8.12
CA GLN A 612 -38.02 -6.81 9.12
C GLN A 612 -38.02 -8.20 9.77
N LYS A 613 -37.50 -9.22 9.09
CA LYS A 613 -37.28 -10.55 9.67
C LYS A 613 -35.91 -10.70 10.32
N ALA A 614 -34.88 -10.19 9.66
CA ALA A 614 -33.49 -10.39 10.05
C ALA A 614 -33.11 -9.64 11.34
N ILE A 615 -33.64 -8.44 11.56
CA ILE A 615 -33.35 -7.67 12.78
C ILE A 615 -33.87 -8.39 14.04
N PRO A 616 -35.16 -8.75 14.17
CA PRO A 616 -35.66 -9.47 15.35
C PRO A 616 -34.89 -10.77 15.63
N TRP A 617 -34.63 -11.55 14.58
CA TRP A 617 -33.84 -12.77 14.69
C TRP A 617 -32.41 -12.50 15.19
N THR A 618 -31.76 -11.46 14.68
CA THR A 618 -30.42 -11.05 15.13
C THR A 618 -30.43 -10.63 16.61
N VAL A 619 -31.45 -9.88 17.04
CA VAL A 619 -31.61 -9.49 18.45
C VAL A 619 -31.78 -10.72 19.34
N GLU A 620 -32.54 -11.73 18.92
CA GLU A 620 -32.66 -13.00 19.64
C GLU A 620 -31.31 -13.73 19.76
N GLN A 621 -30.52 -13.80 18.68
CA GLN A 621 -29.19 -14.42 18.71
C GLN A 621 -28.26 -13.71 19.70
N LEU A 622 -28.21 -12.38 19.64
CA LEU A 622 -27.36 -11.58 20.52
C LEU A 622 -27.79 -11.71 22.00
N ARG A 623 -29.09 -11.75 22.30
CA ARG A 623 -29.61 -11.99 23.66
C ARG A 623 -29.31 -13.40 24.17
N ALA A 624 -29.21 -14.37 23.27
CA ALA A 624 -28.80 -15.74 23.60
C ALA A 624 -27.29 -15.89 23.84
N GLY A 625 -26.50 -14.82 23.66
CA GLY A 625 -25.05 -14.84 23.80
C GLY A 625 -24.31 -15.37 22.56
N ASN A 626 -24.99 -15.50 21.42
CA ASN A 626 -24.37 -15.87 20.16
C ASN A 626 -23.72 -14.66 19.49
N ASP A 627 -22.77 -14.91 18.59
CA ASP A 627 -22.12 -13.88 17.77
C ASP A 627 -23.10 -13.21 16.80
N PHE A 628 -22.72 -12.02 16.31
CA PHE A 628 -23.50 -11.32 15.29
C PHE A 628 -23.61 -12.16 14.01
N PRO A 629 -24.81 -12.43 13.50
CA PRO A 629 -25.00 -13.33 12.36
C PRO A 629 -24.31 -12.87 11.09
N SER A 630 -23.86 -13.82 10.27
CA SER A 630 -23.23 -13.50 9.00
C SER A 630 -24.24 -12.89 8.02
N ASN A 631 -23.75 -12.12 7.03
CA ASN A 631 -24.60 -11.61 5.96
C ASN A 631 -25.27 -12.75 5.16
N ILE A 632 -24.62 -13.91 5.07
CA ILE A 632 -25.19 -15.10 4.43
C ILE A 632 -26.44 -15.57 5.20
N ASP A 633 -26.41 -15.53 6.52
CA ASP A 633 -27.55 -15.92 7.35
C ASP A 633 -28.71 -14.94 7.19
N TRP A 634 -28.42 -13.64 7.12
CA TRP A 634 -29.43 -12.63 6.77
C TRP A 634 -30.09 -12.92 5.43
N THR A 635 -29.33 -13.31 4.40
CA THR A 635 -29.89 -13.59 3.06
C THR A 635 -30.73 -14.87 2.97
N LYS A 636 -30.70 -15.73 3.99
CA LYS A 636 -31.46 -17.01 4.03
C LYS A 636 -32.84 -16.89 4.70
N LEU A 637 -33.19 -15.73 5.28
CA LEU A 637 -34.47 -15.44 5.96
C LEU A 637 -35.55 -14.91 5.00
#